data_AF-A0A9Q1LYR0-F1
#
_entry.id   AF-A0A9Q1LYR0-F1
#
_cell.length_a   1.000
_cell.length_b   1.000
_cell.length_c   1.000
_cell.angle_alpha   90.00
_cell.angle_beta   90.00
_cell.angle_gamma   90.00
#
_symmetry.space_group_name_H-M   'P 1'
#
loop_
_entity.id
_entity.type
_entity.pdbx_description
1 polymer ?
#
loop_
_entity_poly.entity_id
_entity_poly.type
_entity_poly.pdbx_seq_one_letter_code
_entity_poly.pdbx_strand_id
1 'polypeptide(L)'
;MVSHVGCGTWKQRLSDMLTIELPQSWTRCSVDGCQVLKEARFCTPESQKWESFPLSSSFNAKTNSEKIGKGDILLVPACCGSLCKYMMVVSGRASVFLLRATTRKLMKMTLLKKISGYAPAWDHAVGIICVHEAGGKVTDWEGSSIDFAADQVGRRTIFPSGGFLVTNHTLHNEILGLMSSNSSIN
;
A
#
# COMPACT_ATOMS: atom_id res chain seq x y z
N MET A 1 4.86 -15.57 3.45
CA MET A 1 4.31 -14.99 4.69
C MET A 1 2.94 -15.61 4.92
N VAL A 2 2.55 -15.78 6.18
CA VAL A 2 1.24 -16.28 6.59
C VAL A 2 0.64 -15.28 7.56
N SER A 3 -0.66 -15.07 7.50
CA SER A 3 -1.37 -14.16 8.37
C SER A 3 -2.68 -14.80 8.81
N HIS A 4 -3.08 -14.57 10.06
CA HIS A 4 -4.33 -15.03 10.61
C HIS A 4 -4.88 -13.95 11.53
N VAL A 5 -6.19 -13.73 11.46
CA VAL A 5 -6.87 -12.69 12.24
C VAL A 5 -6.60 -12.87 13.74
N GLY A 6 -6.05 -11.85 14.38
CA GLY A 6 -5.69 -11.84 15.80
C GLY A 6 -4.41 -12.59 16.16
N CYS A 7 -3.73 -13.24 15.21
CA CYS A 7 -2.48 -13.99 15.46
C CYS A 7 -1.24 -13.28 14.89
N GLY A 8 -1.45 -12.22 14.12
CA GLY A 8 -0.39 -11.48 13.46
C GLY A 8 0.07 -12.09 12.13
N THR A 9 0.96 -11.35 11.47
CA THR A 9 1.60 -11.79 10.23
C THR A 9 2.99 -12.35 10.53
N TRP A 10 3.33 -13.47 9.89
CA TRP A 10 4.58 -14.19 10.10
C TRP A 10 5.28 -14.43 8.77
N LYS A 11 6.61 -14.32 8.78
CA LYS A 11 7.46 -14.68 7.64
C LYS A 11 8.38 -15.82 8.02
N GLN A 12 8.72 -16.61 7.02
CA GLN A 12 9.73 -17.63 7.12
C GLN A 12 10.82 -17.28 6.12
N ARG A 13 12.08 -17.41 6.54
CA ARG A 13 13.20 -17.33 5.61
C ARG A 13 13.19 -18.61 4.77
N LEU A 14 13.22 -18.47 3.44
CA LEU A 14 13.45 -19.62 2.59
C LEU A 14 14.88 -20.13 2.89
N SER A 15 15.01 -21.39 3.27
CA SER A 15 16.33 -22.00 3.46
C SER A 15 17.08 -21.95 2.13
N ASP A 16 18.33 -21.50 2.16
CA ASP A 16 19.20 -21.66 1.01
C ASP A 16 19.26 -23.16 0.71
N MET A 17 18.90 -23.56 -0.52
CA MET A 17 18.76 -24.96 -0.94
C MET A 17 20.06 -25.79 -0.77
N LEU A 18 21.14 -25.16 -0.33
CA LEU A 18 22.51 -25.67 -0.21
C LEU A 18 22.99 -25.86 1.23
N THR A 19 22.24 -25.44 2.25
CA THR A 19 22.64 -25.59 3.66
C THR A 19 21.68 -26.47 4.44
N ILE A 20 22.20 -27.60 4.89
CA ILE A 20 21.57 -28.62 5.72
C ILE A 20 20.90 -27.98 6.96
N GLU A 21 19.61 -28.27 7.11
CA GLU A 21 18.80 -28.20 8.35
C GLU A 21 19.03 -27.00 9.29
N LEU A 22 18.56 -25.82 8.88
CA LEU A 22 18.15 -24.81 9.87
C LEU A 22 16.68 -25.09 10.26
N PRO A 23 16.33 -25.10 11.56
CA PRO A 23 14.93 -25.12 11.98
C PRO A 23 14.20 -24.00 11.27
N GLN A 24 13.04 -24.32 10.70
CA GLN A 24 12.17 -23.36 10.02
C GLN A 24 11.72 -22.27 11.02
N SER A 25 12.53 -21.21 11.14
CA SER A 25 12.28 -20.13 12.09
C SER A 25 11.26 -19.16 11.51
N TRP A 26 10.03 -19.27 12.01
CA TRP A 26 9.00 -18.27 11.79
C TRP A 26 9.31 -17.03 12.61
N THR A 27 9.33 -15.87 11.95
CA THR A 27 9.52 -14.56 12.60
C THR A 27 8.26 -13.75 12.43
N ARG A 28 7.78 -13.14 13.52
CA ARG A 28 6.63 -12.23 13.46
C ARG A 28 7.03 -10.96 12.70
N CYS A 29 6.18 -10.55 11.78
CA CYS A 29 6.28 -9.28 11.07
C CYS A 29 5.66 -8.16 11.91
N SER A 30 6.23 -6.97 11.80
CA SER A 30 5.67 -5.73 12.32
C SER A 30 6.01 -4.61 11.35
N VAL A 31 5.07 -3.67 11.20
CA VAL A 31 5.34 -2.41 10.49
C VAL A 31 6.44 -1.61 11.19
N ASP A 32 7.06 -0.67 10.49
CA ASP A 32 8.12 0.14 11.11
C ASP A 32 7.57 1.13 12.15
N GLY A 33 8.45 1.63 13.01
CA GLY A 33 8.12 2.61 14.05
C GLY A 33 8.22 4.07 13.60
N CYS A 34 8.25 4.37 12.29
CA CYS A 34 8.44 5.73 11.80
C CYS A 34 7.26 6.63 12.21
N GLN A 35 7.56 7.76 12.87
CA GLN A 35 6.56 8.71 13.34
C GLN A 35 6.59 10.05 12.60
N VAL A 36 7.65 10.29 11.81
CA VAL A 36 7.88 11.56 11.12
C VAL A 36 7.73 11.35 9.63
N LEU A 37 6.72 11.99 9.02
CA LEU A 37 6.39 11.79 7.60
C LEU A 37 7.56 12.05 6.64
N LYS A 38 8.43 13.02 6.96
CA LYS A 38 9.61 13.36 6.16
C LYS A 38 10.71 12.29 6.21
N GLU A 39 10.71 11.45 7.23
CA GLU A 39 11.64 10.33 7.40
C GLU A 39 11.05 9.02 6.86
N ALA A 40 9.77 9.04 6.48
CA ALA A 40 9.06 7.88 6.02
C ALA A 40 9.58 7.38 4.68
N ARG A 41 9.62 6.05 4.54
CA ARG A 41 9.96 5.37 3.30
C ARG A 41 8.68 5.04 2.55
N PHE A 42 8.53 5.60 1.37
CA PHE A 42 7.40 5.36 0.50
C PHE A 42 7.74 4.30 -0.54
N CYS A 43 6.75 3.53 -0.96
CA CYS A 43 6.82 2.78 -2.20
C CYS A 43 5.54 3.01 -3.02
N THR A 44 5.67 2.93 -4.34
CA THR A 44 4.58 3.11 -5.31
C THR A 44 4.72 2.08 -6.44
N PRO A 45 3.66 1.78 -7.21
CA PRO A 45 3.77 0.99 -8.43
C PRO A 45 4.72 1.63 -9.43
N GLU A 46 5.50 0.82 -10.15
CA GLU A 46 6.44 1.27 -11.18
C GLU A 46 5.71 1.98 -12.33
N SER A 47 4.45 1.61 -12.58
CA SER A 47 3.59 2.23 -13.59
C SER A 47 3.03 3.60 -13.18
N GLN A 48 3.18 4.00 -11.92
CA GLN A 48 2.63 5.26 -11.39
C GLN A 48 3.74 6.17 -10.93
N LYS A 49 3.88 7.30 -11.64
CA LYS A 49 4.85 8.34 -11.29
C LYS A 49 4.41 9.08 -10.02
N TRP A 50 5.38 9.59 -9.27
CA TRP A 50 5.14 10.31 -8.02
C TRP A 50 4.17 11.50 -8.19
N GLU A 51 4.31 12.23 -9.30
CA GLU A 51 3.50 13.41 -9.62
C GLU A 51 2.01 13.09 -9.81
N SER A 52 1.65 11.81 -9.93
CA SER A 52 0.25 11.39 -10.03
C SER A 52 -0.47 11.29 -8.68
N PHE A 53 0.26 11.36 -7.56
CA PHE A 53 -0.29 11.25 -6.21
C PHE A 53 -0.56 12.64 -5.58
N PRO A 54 -1.62 12.80 -4.78
CA PRO A 54 -1.94 14.07 -4.13
C PRO A 54 -0.82 14.62 -3.22
N LEU A 55 0.05 13.75 -2.69
CA LEU A 55 1.18 14.15 -1.84
C LEU A 55 2.31 14.84 -2.61
N SER A 56 2.33 14.75 -3.94
CA SER A 56 3.42 15.31 -4.75
C SER A 56 3.48 16.84 -4.76
N SER A 57 2.38 17.53 -4.42
CA SER A 57 2.40 18.98 -4.22
C SER A 57 3.08 19.40 -2.91
N SER A 58 3.17 18.49 -1.94
CA SER A 58 3.76 18.77 -0.62
C SER A 58 5.20 18.28 -0.50
N PHE A 59 5.57 17.22 -1.22
CA PHE A 59 6.89 16.61 -1.13
C PHE A 59 7.44 16.25 -2.51
N ASN A 60 8.74 16.47 -2.71
CA ASN A 60 9.45 15.81 -3.80
C ASN A 60 9.90 14.43 -3.35
N ALA A 61 9.99 13.50 -4.31
CA ALA A 61 10.46 12.15 -4.06
C ALA A 61 11.85 11.91 -4.63
N LYS A 62 12.70 11.22 -3.86
CA LYS A 62 14.04 10.79 -4.27
C LYS A 62 14.17 9.28 -4.08
N THR A 63 14.91 8.62 -4.97
CA THR A 63 15.18 7.17 -4.88
C THR A 63 16.51 6.83 -4.21
N ASN A 64 17.40 7.82 -4.04
CA ASN A 64 18.71 7.65 -3.42
C ASN A 64 18.71 8.24 -2.00
N SER A 65 18.96 7.39 -1.00
CA SER A 65 19.02 7.76 0.42
C SER A 65 20.14 8.74 0.76
N GLU A 66 21.23 8.76 -0.02
CA GLU A 66 22.39 9.61 0.25
C GLU A 66 22.17 11.08 -0.16
N LYS A 67 21.11 11.36 -0.92
CA LYS A 67 20.83 12.69 -1.51
C LYS A 67 19.50 13.29 -1.06
N ILE A 68 18.96 12.85 0.07
CA ILE A 68 17.67 13.38 0.58
C ILE A 68 17.91 14.80 1.08
N GLY A 69 17.40 15.79 0.34
CA GLY A 69 17.37 17.18 0.76
C GLY A 69 16.36 17.42 1.90
N LYS A 70 16.45 18.58 2.56
CA LYS A 70 15.52 18.96 3.62
C LYS A 70 14.11 19.14 3.03
N GLY A 71 13.22 18.17 3.28
CA GLY A 71 11.82 18.20 2.82
C GLY A 71 11.47 17.20 1.73
N ASP A 72 12.44 16.42 1.23
CA ASP A 72 12.18 15.33 0.28
C ASP A 72 11.85 14.02 1.01
N ILE A 73 11.07 13.14 0.37
CA ILE A 73 10.77 11.79 0.86
C ILE A 73 11.53 10.72 0.07
N LEU A 74 11.80 9.58 0.71
CA LEU A 74 12.49 8.44 0.09
C LEU A 74 11.51 7.49 -0.58
N LEU A 75 11.59 7.34 -1.90
CA LEU A 75 10.94 6.27 -2.66
C LEU A 75 11.85 5.05 -2.74
N VAL A 76 11.45 4.00 -2.02
CA VAL A 76 12.14 2.71 -2.03
C VAL A 76 11.60 1.86 -3.19
N PRO A 77 12.46 1.38 -4.09
CA PRO A 77 12.04 0.50 -5.17
C PRO A 77 11.54 -0.84 -4.61
N ALA A 78 10.45 -1.34 -5.18
CA ALA A 78 9.87 -2.63 -4.81
C ALA A 78 9.62 -3.46 -6.08
N CYS A 79 10.69 -4.07 -6.61
CA CYS A 79 10.79 -4.63 -7.98
C CYS A 79 9.90 -5.85 -8.31
N CYS A 80 8.70 -5.98 -7.74
CA CYS A 80 7.76 -7.06 -8.03
C CYS A 80 6.30 -6.54 -8.04
N GLY A 81 5.33 -7.40 -8.39
CA GLY A 81 3.90 -7.04 -8.47
C GLY A 81 3.31 -6.42 -7.20
N SER A 82 2.09 -5.87 -7.29
CA SER A 82 1.42 -5.08 -6.23
C SER A 82 1.48 -5.69 -4.83
N LEU A 83 1.34 -7.01 -4.68
CA LEU A 83 1.38 -7.71 -3.39
C LEU A 83 2.72 -7.53 -2.67
N CYS A 84 3.86 -7.45 -3.36
CA CYS A 84 5.16 -7.26 -2.70
C CYS A 84 5.24 -5.92 -1.98
N LYS A 85 4.50 -4.91 -2.46
CA LYS A 85 4.51 -3.54 -1.92
C LYS A 85 3.79 -3.46 -0.58
N TYR A 86 2.72 -4.24 -0.40
CA TYR A 86 2.16 -4.49 0.93
C TYR A 86 3.19 -5.15 1.85
N MET A 87 3.93 -6.15 1.35
CA MET A 87 4.94 -6.84 2.14
C MET A 87 6.13 -5.95 2.55
N MET A 88 6.43 -4.91 1.78
CA MET A 88 7.41 -3.88 2.18
C MET A 88 6.97 -3.17 3.45
N VAL A 89 5.68 -2.83 3.57
CA VAL A 89 5.12 -2.22 4.78
C VAL A 89 5.08 -3.22 5.94
N VAL A 90 4.53 -4.41 5.70
CA VAL A 90 4.44 -5.51 6.69
C VAL A 90 5.80 -5.86 7.31
N SER A 91 6.87 -5.80 6.53
CA SER A 91 8.22 -6.15 6.98
C SER A 91 9.01 -4.97 7.55
N GLY A 92 8.40 -3.78 7.67
CA GLY A 92 9.06 -2.57 8.15
C GLY A 92 10.15 -2.04 7.20
N ARG A 93 10.10 -2.40 5.91
CA ARG A 93 11.01 -1.90 4.86
C ARG A 93 10.52 -0.61 4.20
N ALA A 94 9.21 -0.38 4.22
CA ALA A 94 8.57 0.87 3.87
C ALA A 94 7.61 1.26 5.00
N SER A 95 7.40 2.56 5.18
CA SER A 95 6.42 3.09 6.12
C SER A 95 5.07 3.30 5.43
N VAL A 96 5.08 3.55 4.12
CA VAL A 96 3.90 3.88 3.32
C VAL A 96 3.95 3.19 1.95
N PHE A 97 2.82 2.63 1.52
CA PHE A 97 2.56 2.23 0.14
C PHE A 97 1.33 2.98 -0.40
N LEU A 98 1.51 3.69 -1.51
CA LEU A 98 0.45 4.40 -2.21
C LEU A 98 0.16 3.73 -3.54
N LEU A 99 -1.12 3.49 -3.82
CA LEU A 99 -1.59 2.95 -5.09
C LEU A 99 -2.80 3.72 -5.56
N ARG A 100 -2.73 4.38 -6.71
CA ARG A 100 -3.91 4.95 -7.36
C ARG A 100 -4.73 3.83 -7.99
N ALA A 101 -6.04 3.83 -7.76
CA ALA A 101 -6.91 2.81 -8.32
C ALA A 101 -7.07 2.98 -9.83
N THR A 102 -7.32 1.86 -10.52
CA THR A 102 -7.47 1.88 -11.97
C THR A 102 -8.79 2.56 -12.33
N THR A 103 -8.78 3.28 -13.45
CA THR A 103 -10.00 3.80 -14.07
C THR A 103 -10.31 2.96 -15.30
N ARG A 104 -11.50 2.36 -15.37
CA ARG A 104 -11.97 1.67 -16.58
C ARG A 104 -13.15 2.43 -17.17
N LYS A 105 -13.11 2.67 -18.48
CA LYS A 105 -14.30 3.03 -19.24
C LYS A 105 -15.09 1.76 -19.48
N LEU A 106 -16.26 1.63 -18.87
CA LEU A 106 -17.18 0.54 -19.18
C LEU A 106 -18.15 1.05 -20.25
N MET A 107 -18.14 0.40 -21.42
CA MET A 107 -19.17 0.58 -22.43
C MET A 107 -20.31 -0.37 -22.10
N LYS A 108 -21.46 0.16 -21.67
CA LYS A 108 -22.74 -0.57 -21.69
C LYS A 108 -23.53 -0.01 -22.87
N MET A 109 -24.27 -0.85 -23.61
CA MET A 109 -24.88 -0.65 -24.96
C MET A 109 -25.43 0.75 -25.38
N THR A 110 -25.51 1.75 -24.51
CA THR A 110 -25.87 3.13 -24.87
C THR A 110 -25.27 4.20 -23.94
N LEU A 111 -24.36 3.85 -23.01
CA LEU A 111 -23.81 4.78 -22.01
C LEU A 111 -22.35 4.46 -21.64
N LEU A 112 -21.47 5.46 -21.82
CA LEU A 112 -20.10 5.43 -21.33
C LEU A 112 -20.10 5.77 -19.83
N LYS A 113 -20.01 4.76 -18.96
CA LYS A 113 -19.78 5.00 -17.53
C LYS A 113 -18.30 4.83 -17.24
N LYS A 114 -17.65 5.92 -16.81
CA LYS A 114 -16.28 5.87 -16.29
C LYS A 114 -16.37 5.35 -14.86
N ILE A 115 -15.91 4.12 -14.63
CA ILE A 115 -15.75 3.58 -13.28
C ILE A 115 -14.32 3.92 -12.86
N SER A 116 -14.17 4.98 -12.08
CA SER A 116 -12.94 5.25 -11.34
C SER A 116 -12.93 4.41 -10.07
N GLY A 117 -11.75 3.95 -9.64
CA GLY A 117 -11.62 3.35 -8.32
C GLY A 117 -11.82 1.84 -8.28
N TYR A 118 -11.66 1.08 -9.35
CA TYR A 118 -11.81 -0.38 -9.28
C TYR A 118 -10.46 -1.10 -9.12
N ALA A 119 -10.48 -2.24 -8.42
CA ALA A 119 -9.35 -3.17 -8.39
C ALA A 119 -9.80 -4.63 -8.22
N PRO A 120 -9.06 -5.61 -8.75
CA PRO A 120 -9.32 -7.03 -8.48
C PRO A 120 -9.03 -7.36 -7.02
N ALA A 121 -9.99 -8.01 -6.34
CA ALA A 121 -9.89 -8.30 -4.91
C ALA A 121 -8.66 -9.16 -4.57
N TRP A 122 -8.33 -10.15 -5.41
CA TRP A 122 -7.23 -11.09 -5.17
C TRP A 122 -5.85 -10.44 -5.22
N ASP A 123 -5.68 -9.32 -5.91
CA ASP A 123 -4.40 -8.58 -5.98
C ASP A 123 -4.13 -7.76 -4.69
N HIS A 124 -5.11 -7.69 -3.78
CA HIS A 124 -5.07 -6.81 -2.61
C HIS A 124 -5.45 -7.48 -1.29
N ALA A 125 -6.40 -8.42 -1.30
CA ALA A 125 -6.95 -9.04 -0.09
C ALA A 125 -5.86 -9.62 0.83
N VAL A 126 -4.93 -10.38 0.25
CA VAL A 126 -3.82 -10.99 0.98
C VAL A 126 -2.86 -9.94 1.55
N GLY A 127 -2.60 -8.86 0.81
CA GLY A 127 -1.78 -7.76 1.29
C GLY A 127 -2.44 -7.02 2.46
N ILE A 128 -3.74 -6.78 2.37
CA ILE A 128 -4.53 -6.04 3.36
C ILE A 128 -4.57 -6.77 4.71
N ILE A 129 -4.92 -8.07 4.71
CA ILE A 129 -4.92 -8.84 5.97
C ILE A 129 -3.52 -8.89 6.59
N CYS A 130 -2.48 -9.07 5.78
CA CYS A 130 -1.10 -9.07 6.27
C CYS A 130 -0.70 -7.74 6.93
N VAL A 131 -1.13 -6.61 6.38
CA VAL A 131 -0.84 -5.28 6.94
C VAL A 131 -1.55 -5.08 8.27
N HIS A 132 -2.85 -5.37 8.35
CA HIS A 132 -3.61 -5.22 9.59
C HIS A 132 -3.01 -6.07 10.72
N GLU A 133 -2.71 -7.34 10.43
CA GLU A 133 -2.14 -8.26 11.40
C GLU A 133 -0.66 -7.95 11.74
N ALA A 134 0.03 -7.14 10.93
CA ALA A 134 1.35 -6.61 11.27
C ALA A 134 1.29 -5.29 12.06
N GLY A 135 0.09 -4.82 12.43
CA GLY A 135 -0.13 -3.56 13.16
C GLY A 135 -0.22 -2.32 12.27
N GLY A 136 -0.31 -2.50 10.94
CA GLY A 136 -0.50 -1.39 10.00
C GLY A 136 -1.97 -1.03 9.76
N LYS A 137 -2.19 -0.07 8.87
CA LYS A 137 -3.53 0.39 8.48
C LYS A 137 -3.66 0.51 6.97
N VAL A 138 -4.80 0.06 6.45
CA VAL A 138 -5.19 0.20 5.03
C VAL A 138 -6.55 0.85 4.93
N THR A 139 -6.65 1.86 4.07
CA THR A 139 -7.90 2.51 3.68
C THR A 139 -7.86 2.84 2.19
N ASP A 140 -8.97 3.33 1.66
CA ASP A 140 -8.92 4.12 0.45
C ASP A 140 -8.40 5.55 0.70
N TRP A 141 -8.39 6.41 -0.33
CA TRP A 141 -7.90 7.79 -0.21
C TRP A 141 -8.87 8.74 0.51
N GLU A 142 -10.11 8.30 0.75
CA GLU A 142 -11.09 9.03 1.58
C GLU A 142 -11.03 8.59 3.05
N GLY A 143 -10.20 7.58 3.36
CA GLY A 143 -10.03 7.05 4.71
C GLY A 143 -11.01 5.93 5.06
N SER A 144 -11.81 5.46 4.10
CA SER A 144 -12.76 4.36 4.29
C SER A 144 -12.06 3.01 4.26
N SER A 145 -12.55 2.06 5.07
CA SER A 145 -12.10 0.66 5.00
C SER A 145 -12.48 0.04 3.65
N ILE A 146 -11.64 -0.84 3.13
CA ILE A 146 -11.89 -1.52 1.85
C ILE A 146 -13.04 -2.52 2.00
N ASP A 147 -14.14 -2.28 1.27
CA ASP A 147 -15.29 -3.20 1.23
C ASP A 147 -15.10 -4.30 0.18
N PHE A 148 -14.82 -5.52 0.66
CA PHE A 148 -14.70 -6.72 -0.17
C PHE A 148 -16.06 -7.31 -0.63
N ALA A 149 -17.17 -6.86 -0.04
CA ALA A 149 -18.51 -7.30 -0.39
C ALA A 149 -19.20 -6.36 -1.42
N ALA A 150 -18.55 -5.26 -1.81
CA ALA A 150 -19.13 -4.22 -2.66
C ALA A 150 -19.63 -4.72 -4.03
N ASP A 151 -18.98 -5.73 -4.61
CA ASP A 151 -19.37 -6.36 -5.89
C ASP A 151 -20.55 -7.33 -5.74
N GLN A 152 -21.06 -7.53 -4.51
CA GLN A 152 -22.21 -8.36 -4.07
C GLN A 152 -22.19 -9.82 -4.53
N VAL A 153 -22.28 -10.03 -5.84
CA VAL A 153 -22.39 -11.32 -6.52
C VAL A 153 -21.02 -11.94 -6.75
N GLY A 154 -20.10 -11.18 -7.35
CA GLY A 154 -18.80 -11.73 -7.77
C GLY A 154 -17.81 -11.85 -6.62
N ARG A 155 -17.79 -10.86 -5.72
CA ARG A 155 -16.70 -10.67 -4.72
C ARG A 155 -15.32 -10.69 -5.37
N ARG A 156 -15.25 -10.23 -6.63
CA ARG A 156 -14.06 -10.22 -7.48
C ARG A 156 -13.49 -8.83 -7.62
N THR A 157 -14.33 -7.82 -7.45
CA THR A 157 -13.98 -6.42 -7.62
C THR A 157 -14.17 -5.69 -6.29
N ILE A 158 -13.25 -4.78 -5.99
CA ILE A 158 -13.36 -3.82 -4.90
C ILE A 158 -13.27 -2.40 -5.46
N PHE A 159 -13.85 -1.45 -4.72
CA PHE A 159 -14.04 -0.08 -5.18
C PHE A 159 -13.39 0.97 -4.25
N PRO A 160 -12.07 0.96 -4.06
CA PRO A 160 -11.38 1.99 -3.28
C PRO A 160 -11.51 3.39 -3.92
N SER A 161 -12.09 4.35 -3.20
CA SER A 161 -12.13 5.75 -3.64
C SER A 161 -10.71 6.29 -3.85
N GLY A 162 -10.39 6.68 -5.09
CA GLY A 162 -9.08 7.20 -5.50
C GLY A 162 -7.95 6.17 -5.57
N GLY A 163 -7.88 5.22 -4.65
CA GLY A 163 -6.75 4.31 -4.51
C GLY A 163 -6.64 3.68 -3.13
N PHE A 164 -5.55 2.97 -2.87
CA PHE A 164 -5.21 2.42 -1.57
C PHE A 164 -4.14 3.30 -0.89
N LEU A 165 -4.33 3.53 0.40
CA LEU A 165 -3.34 4.05 1.32
C LEU A 165 -3.00 2.97 2.33
N VAL A 166 -1.76 2.52 2.32
CA VAL A 166 -1.25 1.47 3.20
C VAL A 166 -0.11 2.07 4.03
N THR A 167 -0.17 1.94 5.34
CA THR A 167 0.76 2.64 6.25
C THR A 167 1.11 1.81 7.47
N ASN A 168 2.14 2.23 8.18
CA ASN A 168 2.53 1.74 9.50
C ASN A 168 1.61 2.13 10.67
N HIS A 169 0.35 2.50 10.39
CA HIS A 169 -0.64 3.03 11.34
C HIS A 169 -0.36 4.46 11.83
N THR A 170 0.82 4.73 12.37
CA THR A 170 1.16 6.04 12.99
C THR A 170 0.99 7.21 12.02
N LEU A 171 1.50 7.07 10.80
CA LEU A 171 1.49 8.14 9.79
C LEU A 171 0.14 8.29 9.07
N HIS A 172 -0.82 7.40 9.33
CA HIS A 172 -1.99 7.22 8.46
C HIS A 172 -2.89 8.45 8.38
N ASN A 173 -3.27 9.00 9.54
CA ASN A 173 -4.22 10.12 9.59
C ASN A 173 -3.56 11.42 9.11
N GLU A 174 -2.26 11.62 9.37
CA GLU A 174 -1.51 12.76 8.85
C GLU A 174 -1.50 12.76 7.31
N ILE A 175 -1.21 11.61 6.71
CA ILE A 175 -1.22 11.45 5.26
C ILE A 175 -2.61 11.68 4.66
N LEU A 176 -3.67 11.13 5.25
CA LEU A 176 -5.05 11.39 4.80
C LEU A 176 -5.42 12.87 4.86
N GLY A 177 -5.00 13.58 5.92
CA GLY A 177 -5.20 15.02 6.07
C GLY A 177 -4.53 15.83 4.94
N LEU A 178 -3.32 15.44 4.54
CA LEU A 178 -2.62 16.08 3.42
C LEU A 178 -3.26 15.74 2.07
N MET A 179 -3.66 14.49 1.86
CA MET A 179 -4.28 14.07 0.60
C MET A 179 -5.63 14.75 0.35
N SER A 180 -6.45 14.91 1.39
CA SER A 180 -7.75 15.61 1.33
C SER A 180 -7.61 17.13 1.11
N SER A 181 -6.60 17.75 1.73
CA SER A 181 -6.29 19.17 1.51
C SER A 181 -5.85 19.43 0.06
N ASN A 182 -5.04 18.54 -0.50
CA ASN A 182 -4.50 18.70 -1.86
C ASN A 182 -5.49 18.30 -2.97
N SER A 183 -6.47 17.45 -2.68
CA SER A 183 -7.53 17.10 -3.64
C SER A 183 -8.55 18.22 -3.85
N SER A 184 -8.68 19.14 -2.88
CA SER A 184 -9.58 20.30 -2.95
C SER A 184 -9.05 21.45 -3.82
N ILE A 185 -7.81 21.34 -4.30
CA ILE A 185 -7.08 22.39 -5.03
C ILE A 185 -7.02 22.11 -6.55
N ASN A 186 -7.56 20.97 -7.02
CA ASN A 186 -7.61 20.59 -8.45
C ASN A 186 -9.03 20.49 -9.00
#